data_AF-A0A3L6FH99-F1
#
_entry.id   AF-A0A3L6FH99-F1
#
_cell.length_a   1.000
_cell.length_b   1.000
_cell.length_c   1.000
_cell.angle_alpha   90.00
_cell.angle_beta   90.00
_cell.angle_gamma   90.00
#
_symmetry.space_group_name_H-M   'P 1'
#
loop_
_entity.id
_entity.type
_entity.pdbx_description
1 polymer ?
#
loop_
_entity_poly.entity_id
_entity_poly.type
_entity_poly.pdbx_seq_one_letter_code
_entity_poly.pdbx_strand_id
1 'polypeptide(L)'
;MDLATKSNAWSVQETSKNEARTNWDEFTRNYFLSRENLVSVFLLIDASIPAKKIDLDYASWLGQNKVPMTLVFTKCDKRKKKKNGGRKPEENVETFQGLIREYFEAAPPWIMTSSVTNQGRDEILLHMSQLRNYWLKH
;
A
#
# COMPACT_ATOMS: atom_id res chain seq x y z
N MET A 1 28.16 -31.19 0.23
CA MET A 1 28.03 -29.72 0.40
C MET A 1 27.97 -29.44 1.89
N ASP A 2 28.99 -28.77 2.41
CA ASP A 2 29.21 -28.60 3.85
C ASP A 2 28.26 -27.54 4.45
N LEU A 3 27.94 -27.67 5.73
CA LEU A 3 27.00 -26.80 6.47
C LEU A 3 27.47 -25.35 6.50
N ALA A 4 28.79 -25.12 6.52
CA ALA A 4 29.39 -23.79 6.47
C ALA A 4 29.12 -23.08 5.12
N THR A 5 29.12 -23.81 4.01
CA THR A 5 28.88 -23.24 2.66
C THR A 5 27.42 -22.84 2.49
N LYS A 6 26.47 -23.60 3.08
CA LYS A 6 25.05 -23.23 3.08
C LYS A 6 24.82 -21.96 3.90
N SER A 7 25.32 -21.89 5.14
CA SER A 7 25.14 -20.72 6.01
C SER A 7 25.59 -19.40 5.35
N ASN A 8 26.76 -19.40 4.71
CA ASN A 8 27.25 -18.21 4.00
C ASN A 8 26.39 -17.84 2.78
N ALA A 9 25.88 -18.83 2.04
CA ALA A 9 25.01 -18.57 0.88
C ALA A 9 23.65 -17.95 1.30
N TRP A 10 23.07 -18.40 2.42
CA TRP A 10 21.83 -17.82 2.97
C TRP A 10 22.04 -16.38 3.44
N SER A 11 23.12 -16.12 4.19
CA SER A 11 23.45 -14.77 4.67
C SER A 11 23.69 -13.78 3.53
N VAL A 12 24.39 -14.20 2.46
CA VAL A 12 24.64 -13.37 1.27
C VAL A 12 23.37 -13.10 0.45
N GLN A 13 22.46 -14.08 0.36
CA GLN A 13 21.15 -13.87 -0.30
C GLN A 13 20.25 -12.92 0.49
N GLU A 14 20.31 -12.96 1.82
CA GLU A 14 19.51 -12.09 2.68
C GLU A 14 20.03 -10.64 2.69
N THR A 15 21.35 -10.44 2.72
CA THR A 15 21.96 -9.11 2.58
C THR A 15 21.66 -8.49 1.22
N SER A 16 21.86 -9.23 0.12
CA SER A 16 21.58 -8.72 -1.24
C SER A 16 20.09 -8.41 -1.46
N LYS A 17 19.18 -9.20 -0.88
CA LYS A 17 17.73 -8.92 -0.93
C LYS A 17 17.36 -7.67 -0.13
N ASN A 18 18.01 -7.44 1.01
CA ASN A 18 17.80 -6.24 1.82
C ASN A 18 18.39 -5.00 1.15
N GLU A 19 19.59 -5.07 0.59
CA GLU A 19 20.20 -3.97 -0.18
C GLU A 19 19.35 -3.59 -1.40
N ALA A 20 18.89 -4.57 -2.18
CA ALA A 20 17.99 -4.32 -3.30
C ALA A 20 16.70 -3.62 -2.82
N ARG A 21 16.09 -4.07 -1.72
CA ARG A 21 14.90 -3.42 -1.15
C ARG A 21 15.14 -1.98 -0.73
N THR A 22 16.27 -1.69 -0.10
CA THR A 22 16.65 -0.33 0.30
C THR A 22 16.82 0.57 -0.91
N ASN A 23 17.55 0.12 -1.93
CA ASN A 23 17.74 0.87 -3.17
C ASN A 23 16.41 1.12 -3.89
N TRP A 24 15.51 0.14 -3.90
CA TRP A 24 14.18 0.29 -4.47
C TRP A 24 13.32 1.29 -3.69
N ASP A 25 13.39 1.30 -2.35
CA ASP A 25 12.65 2.26 -1.54
C ASP A 25 13.12 3.69 -1.78
N GLU A 26 14.44 3.92 -1.77
CA GLU A 26 15.03 5.24 -2.04
C GLU A 26 14.68 5.73 -3.45
N PHE A 27 14.83 4.87 -4.46
CA PHE A 27 14.46 5.19 -5.84
C PHE A 27 12.97 5.57 -5.95
N THR A 28 12.09 4.81 -5.32
CA THR A 28 10.63 5.02 -5.38
C THR A 28 10.25 6.34 -4.71
N ARG A 29 10.84 6.63 -3.54
CA ARG A 29 10.62 7.91 -2.84
C ARG A 29 11.12 9.08 -3.66
N ASN A 30 12.32 8.99 -4.22
CA ASN A 30 12.88 10.03 -5.08
C ASN A 30 12.01 10.26 -6.32
N TYR A 31 11.48 9.20 -6.93
CA TYR A 31 10.51 9.32 -8.02
C TYR A 31 9.26 10.09 -7.60
N PHE A 32 8.66 9.76 -6.44
CA PHE A 32 7.46 10.47 -5.98
C PHE A 32 7.70 11.94 -5.63
N LEU A 33 8.90 12.30 -5.16
CA LEU A 33 9.22 13.68 -4.80
C LEU A 33 9.63 14.54 -6.00
N SER A 34 10.23 13.95 -7.03
CA SER A 34 10.81 14.69 -8.16
C SER A 34 9.94 14.71 -9.41
N ARG A 35 8.90 13.87 -9.49
CA ARG A 35 8.12 13.71 -10.71
C ARG A 35 7.04 14.79 -10.83
N GLU A 36 7.32 15.82 -11.63
CA GLU A 36 6.42 16.97 -11.83
C GLU A 36 5.02 16.60 -12.34
N ASN A 37 4.89 15.53 -13.14
CA ASN A 37 3.60 15.10 -13.68
C ASN A 37 2.93 13.96 -12.88
N LEU A 38 3.37 13.72 -11.65
CA LEU A 38 2.71 12.78 -10.75
C LEU A 38 1.42 13.39 -10.20
N VAL A 39 0.28 12.87 -10.63
CA VAL A 39 -1.04 13.38 -10.19
C VAL A 39 -1.45 12.81 -8.83
N SER A 40 -1.33 11.50 -8.65
CA SER A 40 -1.67 10.81 -7.40
C SER A 40 -1.08 9.40 -7.37
N VAL A 41 -0.88 8.86 -6.17
CA VAL A 41 -0.43 7.49 -5.90
C VAL A 41 -1.59 6.63 -5.41
N PHE A 42 -1.79 5.45 -5.99
CA PHE A 42 -2.68 4.43 -5.44
C PHE A 42 -1.88 3.47 -4.55
N LEU A 43 -2.03 3.61 -3.24
CA LEU A 43 -1.36 2.75 -2.26
C LEU A 43 -2.19 1.50 -2.01
N LEU A 44 -1.75 0.36 -2.56
CA LEU A 44 -2.44 -0.92 -2.42
C LEU A 44 -2.17 -1.56 -1.06
N ILE A 45 -3.23 -1.84 -0.29
CA ILE A 45 -3.16 -2.45 1.04
C ILE A 45 -3.97 -3.74 1.02
N ASP A 46 -3.46 -4.83 1.60
CA ASP A 46 -4.20 -6.09 1.67
C ASP A 46 -5.23 -6.05 2.82
N ALA A 47 -6.51 -5.97 2.48
CA ALA A 47 -7.60 -5.88 3.46
C ALA A 47 -7.85 -7.19 4.22
N SER A 48 -7.31 -8.32 3.72
CA SER A 48 -7.57 -9.65 4.29
C SER A 48 -6.74 -9.97 5.55
N ILE A 49 -5.87 -9.04 5.94
CA ILE A 49 -4.96 -9.15 7.08
C ILE A 49 -4.98 -7.88 7.93
N PRO A 50 -4.56 -7.96 9.21
CA PRO A 50 -4.40 -6.78 10.04
C PRO A 50 -3.44 -5.76 9.42
N ALA A 51 -3.69 -4.47 9.70
CA ALA A 51 -2.85 -3.36 9.27
C ALA A 51 -1.38 -3.63 9.59
N LYS A 52 -0.52 -3.53 8.56
CA LYS A 52 0.92 -3.67 8.76
C LYS A 52 1.55 -2.33 9.01
N LYS A 53 2.56 -2.31 9.89
CA LYS A 53 3.34 -1.11 10.16
C LYS A 53 3.92 -0.50 8.88
N ILE A 54 4.42 -1.32 7.95
CA ILE A 54 4.97 -0.82 6.69
C ILE A 54 3.95 -0.05 5.85
N ASP A 55 2.69 -0.48 5.82
CA ASP A 55 1.62 0.20 5.07
C ASP A 55 1.27 1.55 5.73
N LEU A 56 1.22 1.59 7.07
CA LEU A 56 1.01 2.80 7.85
C LEU A 56 2.16 3.79 7.66
N ASP A 57 3.40 3.32 7.81
CA ASP A 57 4.61 4.13 7.65
C ASP A 57 4.69 4.75 6.24
N TYR A 58 4.33 3.98 5.21
CA TYR A 58 4.35 4.48 3.82
C TYR A 58 3.24 5.50 3.56
N ALA A 59 2.01 5.24 4.03
CA ALA A 59 0.91 6.19 3.95
C ALA A 59 1.28 7.50 4.66
N SER A 60 1.79 7.41 5.89
CA SER A 60 2.21 8.58 6.66
C SER A 60 3.36 9.34 5.96
N TRP A 61 4.33 8.65 5.38
CA TRP A 61 5.40 9.29 4.62
C TRP A 61 4.88 10.04 3.38
N LEU A 62 3.98 9.43 2.60
CA LEU A 62 3.33 10.11 1.47
C LEU A 62 2.59 11.37 1.93
N GLY A 63 1.87 11.27 3.06
CA GLY A 63 1.12 12.38 3.64
C GLY A 63 2.01 13.54 4.09
N GLN A 64 3.08 13.23 4.85
CA GLN A 64 4.06 14.21 5.33
C GLN A 64 4.76 14.94 4.18
N ASN A 65 5.01 14.25 3.07
CA ASN A 65 5.62 14.83 1.87
C ASN A 65 4.60 15.43 0.90
N LYS A 66 3.32 15.53 1.31
CA LYS A 66 2.23 16.08 0.51
C LYS A 66 2.07 15.42 -0.86
N VAL A 67 2.45 14.14 -0.97
CA VAL A 67 2.24 13.35 -2.20
C VAL A 67 0.77 12.93 -2.21
N PRO A 68 -0.04 13.38 -3.20
CA PRO A 68 -1.46 13.04 -3.24
C PRO A 68 -1.64 11.53 -3.36
N MET A 69 -2.51 10.94 -2.55
CA MET A 69 -2.69 9.49 -2.54
C MET A 69 -4.15 9.07 -2.42
N THR A 70 -4.43 7.83 -2.83
CA THR A 70 -5.67 7.10 -2.55
C THR A 70 -5.31 5.72 -2.01
N LEU A 71 -5.92 5.35 -0.89
CA LEU A 71 -5.73 4.02 -0.31
C LEU A 71 -6.63 3.02 -1.04
N VAL A 72 -6.05 1.93 -1.53
CA VAL A 72 -6.82 0.88 -2.23
C VAL A 72 -6.70 -0.41 -1.45
N PHE A 73 -7.76 -0.74 -0.72
CA PHE A 73 -7.87 -1.95 0.08
C PHE A 73 -8.25 -3.13 -0.81
N THR A 74 -7.28 -3.99 -1.10
CA THR A 74 -7.39 -5.13 -2.02
C THR A 74 -7.82 -6.42 -1.32
N LYS A 75 -8.17 -7.44 -2.12
CA LYS A 75 -8.52 -8.80 -1.67
C LYS A 75 -9.71 -8.83 -0.70
N CYS A 76 -10.69 -7.95 -0.91
CA CYS A 76 -11.90 -7.88 -0.08
C CYS A 76 -12.80 -9.13 -0.17
N ASP A 77 -12.53 -10.05 -1.10
CA ASP A 77 -13.14 -11.38 -1.16
C ASP A 77 -12.62 -12.34 -0.07
N LYS A 78 -11.40 -12.11 0.44
CA LYS A 78 -10.75 -13.02 1.37
C LYS A 78 -11.24 -12.78 2.79
N ARG A 79 -11.94 -13.77 3.34
CA ARG A 79 -12.35 -13.81 4.75
C ARG A 79 -11.58 -14.90 5.48
N LYS A 80 -10.75 -14.51 6.45
CA LYS A 80 -10.23 -15.48 7.43
C LYS A 80 -11.37 -15.87 8.37
N LYS A 81 -11.52 -17.17 8.64
CA LYS A 81 -12.54 -17.65 9.60
C LYS A 81 -12.25 -17.03 10.98
N LYS A 82 -13.28 -16.51 11.65
CA LYS A 82 -13.16 -15.87 12.98
C LYS A 82 -12.44 -16.73 14.01
N LYS A 83 -12.61 -18.06 13.94
CA LYS A 83 -11.91 -19.05 14.79
C LYS A 83 -10.37 -19.02 14.67
N ASN A 84 -9.81 -18.45 13.60
CA ASN A 84 -8.37 -18.31 13.39
C ASN A 84 -7.88 -16.87 13.67
N GLY A 85 -8.64 -16.09 14.47
CA GLY A 85 -8.34 -14.68 14.72
C GLY A 85 -8.54 -13.77 13.50
N GLY A 86 -9.24 -14.26 12.47
CA GLY A 86 -9.52 -13.53 11.25
C GLY A 86 -10.62 -12.49 11.42
N ARG A 87 -10.32 -11.25 11.04
CA ARG A 87 -11.31 -10.19 10.84
C ARG A 87 -11.80 -10.17 9.40
N LYS A 88 -13.02 -9.66 9.19
CA LYS A 88 -13.51 -9.33 7.85
C LYS A 88 -12.68 -8.17 7.27
N PRO A 89 -12.56 -8.08 5.94
CA PRO A 89 -11.89 -6.96 5.29
C PRO A 89 -12.36 -5.58 5.78
N GLU A 90 -13.67 -5.40 5.95
CA GLU A 90 -14.26 -4.15 6.42
C GLU A 90 -13.73 -3.75 7.82
N GLU A 91 -13.62 -4.71 8.74
CA GLU A 91 -13.10 -4.47 10.10
C GLU A 91 -11.60 -4.11 10.10
N ASN A 92 -10.83 -4.70 9.18
CA ASN A 92 -9.41 -4.33 9.01
C ASN A 92 -9.27 -2.93 8.40
N VAL A 93 -10.12 -2.58 7.44
CA VAL A 93 -10.18 -1.24 6.83
C VAL A 93 -10.49 -0.18 7.90
N GLU A 94 -11.53 -0.39 8.70
CA GLU A 94 -11.89 0.50 9.80
C GLU A 94 -10.73 0.66 10.80
N THR A 95 -10.05 -0.45 11.14
CA THR A 95 -8.87 -0.41 12.01
C THR A 95 -7.75 0.41 11.39
N PHE A 96 -7.44 0.19 10.11
CA PHE A 96 -6.40 0.94 9.40
C PHE A 96 -6.74 2.44 9.37
N GLN A 97 -7.98 2.80 9.05
CA GLN A 97 -8.45 4.18 9.05
C GLN A 97 -8.33 4.84 10.42
N GLY A 98 -8.69 4.12 11.49
CA GLY A 98 -8.51 4.61 12.85
C GLY A 98 -7.05 4.94 13.17
N LEU A 99 -6.13 4.04 12.80
CA LEU A 99 -4.69 4.20 13.05
C LEU A 99 -4.08 5.36 12.26
N ILE A 100 -4.47 5.56 10.99
CA ILE A 100 -3.85 6.61 10.19
C ILE A 100 -4.35 8.01 10.53
N ARG A 101 -5.54 8.16 11.12
CA ARG A 101 -6.13 9.48 11.39
C ARG A 101 -5.24 10.38 12.24
N GLU A 102 -4.37 9.80 13.05
CA GLU A 102 -3.39 10.55 13.85
C GLU A 102 -2.34 11.29 13.00
N TYR A 103 -2.16 10.89 11.74
CA TYR A 103 -1.16 11.45 10.82
C TYR A 103 -1.74 12.38 9.75
N PHE A 104 -3.07 12.57 9.72
CA PHE A 104 -3.74 13.34 8.67
C PHE A 104 -4.80 14.27 9.26
N GLU A 105 -4.81 15.54 8.84
CA GLU A 105 -5.89 16.49 9.14
C GLU A 105 -7.23 16.02 8.53
N ALA A 106 -7.16 15.49 7.31
CA ALA A 106 -8.26 14.84 6.61
C ALA A 106 -7.78 13.49 6.08
N ALA A 107 -8.49 12.42 6.42
CA ALA A 107 -8.11 11.07 5.98
C ALA A 107 -8.09 10.99 4.43
N PRO A 108 -7.09 10.32 3.84
CA PRO A 108 -7.00 10.17 2.40
C PRO A 108 -8.23 9.41 1.85
N PRO A 109 -8.64 9.68 0.59
CA PRO A 109 -9.69 8.92 -0.06
C PRO A 109 -9.29 7.44 -0.14
N TRP A 110 -10.28 6.56 -0.09
CA TRP A 110 -10.04 5.12 -0.11
C TRP A 110 -11.10 4.35 -0.89
N ILE A 111 -10.69 3.20 -1.44
CA ILE A 111 -11.55 2.29 -2.22
C ILE A 111 -11.29 0.85 -1.79
N MET A 112 -12.34 0.05 -1.60
CA MET A 112 -12.24 -1.40 -1.42
C MET A 112 -12.36 -2.11 -2.76
N THR A 113 -11.51 -3.11 -3.02
CA THR A 113 -11.49 -3.85 -4.29
C THR A 113 -11.16 -5.33 -4.13
N SER A 114 -11.66 -6.13 -5.06
CA SER A 114 -11.23 -7.51 -5.26
C SER A 114 -11.10 -7.78 -6.75
N SER A 115 -9.91 -8.26 -7.15
CA SER A 115 -9.68 -8.75 -8.51
C SER A 115 -10.39 -10.07 -8.81
N VAL A 116 -10.83 -10.81 -7.79
CA VAL A 116 -11.56 -12.08 -7.94
C VAL A 116 -13.04 -11.83 -8.21
N THR A 117 -13.65 -10.87 -7.52
CA THR A 117 -15.09 -10.59 -7.63
C THR A 117 -15.39 -9.37 -8.50
N ASN A 118 -14.38 -8.67 -9.01
CA ASN A 118 -14.48 -7.37 -9.67
C ASN A 118 -15.05 -6.23 -8.80
N GLN A 119 -15.17 -6.43 -7.48
CA GLN A 119 -15.55 -5.36 -6.56
C GLN A 119 -14.59 -4.17 -6.69
N GLY A 120 -15.12 -2.94 -6.68
CA GLY A 120 -14.31 -1.73 -6.68
C GLY A 120 -13.76 -1.32 -8.05
N ARG A 121 -14.01 -2.11 -9.10
CA ARG A 121 -13.47 -1.86 -10.44
C ARG A 121 -13.98 -0.53 -11.01
N ASP A 122 -15.28 -0.32 -10.97
CA ASP A 122 -15.91 0.87 -11.56
C ASP A 122 -15.57 2.11 -10.74
N GLU A 123 -15.47 1.99 -9.41
CA GLU A 123 -15.02 3.03 -8.50
C GLU A 123 -13.57 3.45 -8.78
N ILE A 124 -12.67 2.49 -8.99
CA ILE A 124 -11.27 2.78 -9.39
C ILE A 124 -11.24 3.48 -10.75
N LEU A 125 -11.98 2.98 -11.74
CA LEU A 125 -12.00 3.56 -13.09
C LEU A 125 -12.58 4.98 -13.09
N LEU A 126 -13.64 5.21 -12.32
CA LEU A 126 -14.23 6.54 -12.14
C LEU A 126 -13.23 7.49 -11.48
N HIS A 127 -12.57 7.06 -10.40
CA HIS A 127 -11.57 7.86 -9.70
C HIS A 127 -10.37 8.20 -10.59
N MET A 128 -9.86 7.22 -11.35
CA MET A 128 -8.80 7.46 -12.35
C MET A 128 -9.24 8.47 -13.41
N SER A 129 -10.50 8.39 -13.88
CA SER A 129 -11.04 9.35 -14.83
C SER A 129 -11.13 10.75 -14.24
N GLN A 130 -11.51 10.89 -12.96
CA GLN A 130 -11.54 12.17 -12.25
C GLN A 130 -10.13 12.76 -12.12
N LEU A 131 -9.14 11.96 -11.72
CA LEU A 131 -7.74 12.40 -11.62
C LEU A 131 -7.18 12.84 -12.98
N ARG A 132 -7.45 12.08 -14.04
CA ARG A 132 -7.05 12.47 -15.40
C ARG A 132 -7.69 13.80 -15.81
N ASN A 133 -8.98 13.98 -15.55
CA ASN A 133 -9.68 15.21 -15.89
C ASN A 133 -9.22 16.41 -15.05
N TYR A 134 -8.80 16.18 -13.80
CA TYR A 134 -8.17 17.19 -12.97
C TYR A 134 -6.84 17.65 -13.57
N TRP A 135 -5.97 16.71 -13.96
CA TRP A 135 -4.69 17.00 -14.60
C TRP A 135 -4.84 17.68 -15.96
N LEU A 136 -5.85 17.36 -16.76
CA LEU A 136 -6.05 18.06 -18.05
C LEU A 136 -6.47 19.53 -17.90
N LYS A 137 -6.87 19.95 -16.69
CA LYS A 137 -7.32 21.32 -16.40
C LYS A 137 -6.27 22.18 -15.71
N HIS A 138 -5.17 21.59 -15.23
CA HIS A 138 -4.14 22.26 -14.41
C HIS A 138 -2.75 21.85 -14.92
#